data_AF-A0A7Y3BWP4-F1
#
_entry.id   AF-A0A7Y3BWP4-F1
#
_cell.length_a   1.000
_cell.length_b   1.000
_cell.length_c   1.000
_cell.angle_alpha   90.00
_cell.angle_beta   90.00
_cell.angle_gamma   90.00
#
_symmetry.space_group_name_H-M   'P 1'
#
loop_
_entity.id
_entity.type
_entity.pdbx_description
1 polymer ?
#
loop_
_entity_poly.entity_id
_entity_poly.type
_entity_poly.pdbx_seq_one_letter_code
_entity_poly.pdbx_strand_id
1 'polypeptide(L)' 'RQSHTQGFADSEFYYGIPDDRLTAGDFNDNGVDTLLVFRPSEQKLYIRNSNTLGVADVEFRFGYQHWLPVS' A
#
# COMPACT_ATOMS: atom_id res chain seq x y z
N ARG A 1 8.28 23.55 4.08
CA ARG A 1 8.39 23.08 5.48
C ARG A 1 7.69 21.72 5.55
N GLN A 2 8.44 20.61 5.50
CA GLN A 2 7.90 19.29 5.81
C GLN A 2 8.04 19.11 7.32
N SER A 3 6.93 19.17 8.04
CA SER A 3 6.88 19.04 9.50
C SER A 3 6.34 17.65 9.82
N HIS A 4 7.22 16.69 10.07
CA HIS A 4 6.83 15.40 10.63
C HIS A 4 6.83 15.55 12.15
N THR A 5 5.73 16.03 12.71
CA THR A 5 5.52 15.97 14.16
C THR A 5 5.15 14.54 14.51
N GLN A 6 5.94 13.89 15.37
CA GLN A 6 5.64 12.56 15.91
C GLN A 6 4.46 12.69 16.89
N GLY A 7 3.23 12.57 16.37
CA GLY A 7 2.00 12.51 17.16
C GLY A 7 1.58 11.05 17.43
N PHE A 8 0.62 10.87 18.34
CA PHE A 8 -0.14 9.62 18.41
C PHE A 8 -0.79 9.36 17.03
N ALA A 9 -0.86 8.11 16.58
CA ALA A 9 -1.57 7.79 15.35
C ALA A 9 -3.03 8.24 15.50
N ASP A 10 -3.50 9.14 14.62
CA ASP A 10 -4.89 9.61 14.62
C ASP A 10 -5.89 8.48 14.33
N SER A 11 -5.42 7.35 13.77
CA SER A 11 -6.23 6.17 13.48
C SER A 11 -5.36 4.91 13.42
N GLU A 12 -5.86 3.82 14.03
CA GLU A 12 -5.25 2.49 13.96
C GLU A 12 -6.27 1.52 13.35
N PHE A 13 -5.85 0.75 12.36
CA PHE A 13 -6.67 -0.28 11.75
C PHE A 13 -5.80 -1.44 11.27
N TYR A 14 -6.36 -2.65 11.32
CA TYR A 14 -5.68 -3.84 10.82
C TYR A 14 -5.89 -3.95 9.31
N TYR A 15 -4.80 -4.11 8.57
CA TYR A 15 -4.83 -4.32 7.12
C TYR A 15 -3.73 -5.29 6.70
N GLY A 16 -4.09 -6.31 5.92
CA GLY A 16 -3.20 -7.40 5.52
C GLY A 16 -3.34 -8.67 6.37
N ILE A 17 -2.50 -9.65 6.07
CA ILE A 17 -2.37 -10.95 6.75
C ILE A 17 -0.88 -11.21 7.08
N PRO A 18 -0.54 -12.24 7.87
CA PRO A 18 0.86 -12.61 8.07
C PRO A 18 1.62 -12.79 6.76
N ASP A 19 2.91 -12.42 6.76
CA ASP A 19 3.84 -12.41 5.61
C ASP A 19 3.59 -11.35 4.52
N ASP A 20 2.56 -10.51 4.70
CA ASP A 20 2.39 -9.31 3.88
C ASP A 20 3.53 -8.30 4.17
N ARG A 21 4.03 -7.66 3.10
CA ARG A 21 4.99 -6.56 3.19
C ARG A 21 4.25 -5.25 2.96
N LEU A 22 4.34 -4.33 3.92
CA LEU A 22 3.59 -3.08 3.89
C LEU A 22 4.50 -1.89 3.52
N THR A 23 3.96 -0.99 2.71
CA THR A 23 4.58 0.31 2.38
C THR A 23 3.52 1.40 2.47
N ALA A 24 3.88 2.57 2.99
CA ALA A 24 3.04 3.76 2.99
C ALA A 24 3.47 4.74 1.90
N GLY A 25 2.50 5.39 1.26
CA GLY A 25 2.73 6.43 0.26
C GLY A 25 1.44 6.93 -0.39
N ASP A 26 1.53 8.05 -1.08
CA ASP A 26 0.44 8.57 -1.91
C ASP A 26 0.41 7.84 -3.26
N PHE A 27 -0.54 6.92 -3.41
CA PHE A 27 -0.69 6.09 -4.61
C PHE A 27 -1.74 6.63 -5.59
N ASN A 28 -2.41 7.74 -5.26
CA ASN A 28 -3.43 8.36 -6.12
C ASN A 28 -3.23 9.87 -6.34
N ASP A 29 -2.08 10.42 -5.95
CA ASP A 29 -1.67 11.82 -6.15
C ASP A 29 -2.63 12.82 -5.49
N ASN A 30 -3.22 12.45 -4.34
CA ASN A 30 -4.16 13.30 -3.62
C ASN A 30 -3.54 14.05 -2.42
N GLY A 31 -2.24 13.88 -2.20
CA GLY A 31 -1.47 14.46 -1.10
C GLY A 31 -1.60 13.73 0.23
N VAL A 32 -2.20 12.53 0.25
CA VAL A 32 -2.40 11.72 1.46
C VAL A 32 -1.72 10.36 1.29
N ASP A 33 -0.77 10.07 2.18
CA ASP A 33 -0.17 8.73 2.25
C ASP A 33 -1.20 7.71 2.73
N THR A 34 -1.27 6.59 2.02
CA THR A 34 -2.15 5.45 2.28
C THR A 34 -1.35 4.14 2.23
N LEU A 35 -2.02 2.99 2.36
CA LEU A 35 -1.35 1.70 2.49
C LEU A 35 -1.29 0.92 1.17
N LEU A 36 -0.11 0.36 0.91
CA LEU A 36 0.14 -0.68 -0.08
C LEU A 36 0.60 -1.95 0.63
N VAL A 37 0.03 -3.08 0.21
CA VAL A 37 0.37 -4.41 0.68
C VAL A 37 0.89 -5.25 -0.49
N PHE A 38 2.12 -5.73 -0.40
CA PHE A 38 2.61 -6.81 -1.24
C PHE A 38 2.43 -8.14 -0.53
N ARG A 39 1.68 -9.05 -1.15
CA ARG A 39 1.49 -10.43 -0.69
C ARG A 39 2.33 -11.38 -1.55
N PRO A 40 3.47 -11.87 -1.05
CA PRO A 40 4.35 -12.75 -1.82
C PRO A 40 3.68 -14.07 -2.21
N SER A 41 2.80 -14.62 -1.36
CA SER A 41 2.11 -15.89 -1.60
C SER A 41 1.18 -15.86 -2.80
N GLU A 42 0.58 -14.70 -3.10
CA GLU A 42 -0.27 -14.48 -4.27
C GLU A 42 0.47 -13.81 -5.44
N GLN A 43 1.68 -13.31 -5.19
CA GLN A 43 2.41 -12.39 -6.07
C GLN A 43 1.54 -11.19 -6.47
N LYS A 44 0.86 -10.58 -5.49
CA LYS A 44 -0.05 -9.44 -5.73
C LYS A 44 0.31 -8.23 -4.87
N LEU A 45 0.01 -7.06 -5.42
CA LEU A 45 -0.03 -5.78 -4.76
C LEU A 45 -1.50 -5.40 -4.54
N TYR A 46 -1.81 -4.92 -3.35
CA TYR A 46 -3.11 -4.39 -2.95
C TYR A 46 -2.90 -2.95 -2.52
N ILE A 47 -3.62 -2.02 -3.12
CA ILE A 47 -3.56 -0.60 -2.76
C ILE A 47 -4.92 -0.21 -2.20
N ARG A 48 -4.90 0.46 -1.06
CA ARG A 48 -6.08 1.07 -0.45
C ARG A 48 -5.84 2.57 -0.40
N ASN A 49 -6.63 3.34 -1.14
CA ASN A 49 -6.52 4.81 -1.24
C ASN A 49 -7.21 5.54 -0.07
N SER A 50 -7.45 4.84 1.04
CA SER A 50 -8.06 5.41 2.25
C SER A 50 -7.53 4.72 3.50
N ASN A 51 -7.37 5.47 4.59
CA ASN A 51 -6.95 4.94 5.89
C ASN A 51 -8.16 4.39 6.66
N THR A 52 -8.87 3.43 6.04
CA THR A 52 -10.06 2.78 6.60
C THR A 52 -10.00 1.27 6.40
N LEU A 53 -10.73 0.52 7.24
CA LEU A 53 -10.96 -0.91 7.02
C LEU A 53 -11.67 -1.16 5.68
N GLY A 54 -11.37 -2.29 5.04
CA GLY A 54 -12.08 -2.72 3.83
C GLY A 54 -11.20 -3.49 2.85
N VAL A 55 -11.77 -3.76 1.69
CA VAL A 55 -11.05 -4.38 0.56
C VAL A 55 -10.17 -3.34 -0.15
N ALA A 56 -9.17 -3.82 -0.90
CA ALA A 56 -8.32 -2.96 -1.71
C ALA A 56 -9.13 -2.22 -2.79
N ASP A 57 -8.72 -0.99 -3.10
CA ASP A 57 -9.26 -0.24 -4.23
C ASP A 57 -8.64 -0.70 -5.55
N VAL A 58 -7.37 -1.12 -5.51
CA VAL A 58 -6.63 -1.61 -6.67
C VAL A 58 -5.90 -2.89 -6.31
N GLU A 59 -5.99 -3.88 -7.20
CA GLU A 59 -5.22 -5.11 -7.12
C GLU A 59 -4.38 -5.29 -8.38
N PHE A 60 -3.08 -5.56 -8.22
CA PHE A 60 -2.17 -5.81 -9.33
C PHE A 60 -1.37 -7.09 -9.10
N ARG A 61 -1.31 -7.98 -10.09
CA ARG A 61 -0.45 -9.17 -10.02
C ARG A 61 0.97 -8.82 -10.47
N PHE A 62 1.92 -8.95 -9.57
CA PHE A 62 3.33 -8.85 -9.87
C PHE A 62 3.81 -10.13 -10.57
N GLY A 63 4.43 -9.99 -11.74
CA GLY A 63 5.00 -11.11 -12.48
C GLY A 63 3.99 -11.90 -13.33
N TYR A 64 3.87 -11.50 -14.60
CA TYR A 64 3.61 -12.40 -15.73
C TYR A 64 4.50 -11.99 -16.92
N GLN A 65 5.31 -12.96 -17.35
CA GLN A 65 6.19 -13.21 -18.51
C GLN A 65 6.73 -12.12 -19.47
N HIS A 66 6.37 -10.84 -19.41
CA HIS A 66 6.74 -9.89 -20.48
C HIS A 66 6.98 -8.43 -20.07
N TRP A 67 7.12 -8.15 -18.78
CA TRP A 67 7.62 -6.86 -18.33
C TRP A 67 9.15 -6.91 -18.15
N LEU A 68 9.89 -6.48 -19.16
CA LEU A 68 11.30 -6.15 -18.98
C LEU A 68 11.37 -4.85 -18.17
N PRO A 69 12.12 -4.80 -17.05
CA PRO A 69 12.35 -3.55 -16.36
C PRO A 69 13.09 -2.60 -17.31
N VAL A 70 12.54 -1.40 -17.50
CA VAL A 70 13.25 -0.31 -18.17
C VAL A 70 14.27 0.24 -17.18
N SER A 71 15.55 0.18 -17.56
CA SER A 71 16.66 0.83 -16.87
C SER A 71 16.68 2.32 -17.10
#